data_AF-A0A150SJ55-F1
#
_entry.id   AF-A0A150SJ55-F1
#
_cell.length_a   1.000
_cell.length_b   1.000
_cell.length_c   1.000
_cell.angle_alpha   90.00
_cell.angle_beta   90.00
_cell.angle_gamma   90.00
#
_symmetry.space_group_name_H-M   'P 1'
#
loop_
_entity.id
_entity.type
_entity.pdbx_description
1 polymer ?
#
loop_
_entity_poly.entity_id
_entity_poly.type
_entity_poly.pdbx_seq_one_letter_code
_entity_poly.pdbx_strand_id
1 'polypeptide(L)'
;MEPLDRRLRPGWFPEDHLASLRQELRDVGARVGACALDGSAMVESATSARFGLRCERGALSVAVRVDTSPDPLITSLSVEEQTGAIAWEGLRARARPARCR
;
A
#
# COMPACT_ATOMS: atom_id res chain seq x y z
N MET A 1 12.96 -1.72 -19.46
CA MET A 1 11.76 -1.06 -18.90
C MET A 1 10.57 -1.89 -19.31
N GLU A 2 10.16 -2.85 -18.48
CA GLU A 2 9.00 -3.68 -18.76
C GLU A 2 7.72 -2.86 -18.52
N PRO A 3 6.74 -2.90 -19.45
CA PRO A 3 5.48 -2.22 -19.26
C PRO A 3 4.69 -2.92 -18.14
N LEU A 4 4.26 -2.16 -17.14
CA LEU A 4 3.32 -2.61 -16.10
C LEU A 4 2.19 -3.45 -16.73
N ASP A 5 2.08 -4.69 -16.23
CA ASP A 5 1.28 -5.78 -16.78
C ASP A 5 -0.15 -5.35 -17.15
N ARG A 6 -0.52 -5.66 -18.39
CA ARG A 6 -1.72 -5.23 -19.11
C ARG A 6 -3.02 -5.91 -18.62
N ARG A 7 -2.98 -6.59 -17.47
CA ARG A 7 -4.12 -7.34 -16.88
C ARG A 7 -4.88 -6.60 -15.80
N LEU A 8 -4.78 -5.27 -15.75
CA LEU A 8 -5.85 -4.47 -15.16
C LEU A 8 -7.07 -4.68 -16.06
N ARG A 9 -8.00 -5.57 -15.68
CA ARG A 9 -9.18 -5.86 -16.50
C ARG A 9 -9.90 -4.52 -16.82
N PRO A 10 -10.31 -4.29 -18.08
CA PRO A 10 -11.10 -3.10 -18.41
C PRO A 10 -12.34 -3.04 -17.50
N GLY A 11 -12.55 -1.92 -16.83
CA GLY A 11 -13.62 -1.73 -15.84
C GLY A 11 -13.21 -1.74 -14.36
N TRP A 12 -11.91 -1.92 -14.04
CA TRP A 12 -11.44 -1.94 -12.64
C TRP A 12 -11.61 -0.58 -11.92
N PHE A 13 -11.49 0.50 -12.69
CA PHE A 13 -11.77 1.88 -12.29
C PHE A 13 -12.35 2.62 -13.52
N PRO A 14 -13.19 3.65 -13.35
CA PRO A 14 -13.49 4.58 -14.43
C PRO A 14 -12.19 5.11 -15.05
N GLU A 15 -12.11 5.27 -16.37
CA GLU A 15 -10.86 5.59 -17.06
C GLU A 15 -10.19 6.88 -16.51
N ASP A 16 -10.98 7.91 -16.21
CA ASP A 16 -10.51 9.15 -15.59
C ASP A 16 -9.91 8.93 -14.18
N HIS A 17 -10.51 8.02 -13.41
CA HIS A 17 -10.03 7.66 -12.08
C HIS A 17 -8.69 6.91 -12.19
N LEU A 18 -8.59 5.97 -13.13
CA LEU A 18 -7.36 5.23 -13.37
C LEU A 18 -6.22 6.16 -13.83
N ALA A 19 -6.50 7.11 -14.71
CA ALA A 19 -5.52 8.08 -15.17
C ALA A 19 -5.00 8.95 -14.01
N SER A 20 -5.92 9.45 -13.18
CA SER A 20 -5.61 10.25 -11.98
C SER A 20 -4.78 9.46 -10.97
N LEU A 21 -5.18 8.22 -10.66
CA LEU A 21 -4.44 7.33 -9.75
C LEU A 21 -3.04 7.03 -10.27
N ARG A 22 -2.89 6.75 -11.57
CA ARG A 22 -1.58 6.51 -12.18
C ARG A 22 -0.69 7.75 -12.13
N GLN A 23 -1.26 8.95 -12.23
CA GLN A 23 -0.52 10.20 -12.09
C GLN A 23 -0.08 10.40 -10.63
N GLU A 24 -0.98 10.22 -9.67
CA GLU A 24 -0.67 10.29 -8.23
C GLU A 24 0.47 9.33 -7.86
N LEU A 25 0.40 8.07 -8.29
CA LEU A 25 1.44 7.08 -8.01
C LEU A 25 2.80 7.45 -8.64
N ARG A 26 2.81 8.08 -9.83
CA ARG A 26 4.05 8.58 -10.44
C ARG A 26 4.63 9.75 -9.65
N ASP A 27 3.79 10.69 -9.24
CA ASP A 27 4.23 11.86 -8.46
C ASP A 27 4.76 11.44 -7.10
N VAL A 28 4.08 10.50 -6.42
CA VAL A 28 4.56 9.90 -5.17
C VAL A 28 5.90 9.20 -5.40
N GLY A 29 6.01 8.35 -6.42
CA GLY A 29 7.26 7.65 -6.74
C GLY A 29 8.42 8.61 -7.03
N ALA A 30 8.17 9.73 -7.71
CA ALA A 30 9.16 10.77 -7.95
C ALA A 30 9.61 11.46 -6.64
N ARG A 31 8.71 11.60 -5.65
CA ARG A 31 9.02 12.19 -4.34
C ARG A 31 9.76 11.23 -3.41
N VAL A 32 9.31 9.98 -3.28
CA VAL A 32 9.81 9.05 -2.25
C VAL A 32 10.75 7.95 -2.77
N GLY A 33 10.87 7.78 -4.09
CA GLY A 33 11.67 6.72 -4.70
C GLY A 33 10.99 5.35 -4.69
N ALA A 34 11.77 4.29 -4.87
CA ALA A 34 11.28 2.91 -4.85
C ALA A 34 10.78 2.53 -3.45
N CYS A 35 9.70 1.75 -3.39
CA CYS A 35 9.08 1.31 -2.14
C CYS A 35 8.96 -0.22 -2.07
N ALA A 36 9.08 -0.75 -0.85
CA ALA A 36 8.83 -2.15 -0.51
C ALA A 36 7.84 -2.22 0.66
N LEU A 37 7.08 -3.31 0.78
CA LEU A 37 6.25 -3.58 1.96
C LEU A 37 7.16 -3.64 3.20
N ASP A 38 6.85 -2.87 4.24
CA ASP A 38 7.63 -2.90 5.49
C ASP A 38 7.23 -4.08 6.40
N GLY A 39 6.10 -4.72 6.08
CA GLY A 39 5.53 -5.83 6.83
C GLY A 39 4.50 -5.41 7.88
N SER A 40 4.20 -4.11 8.02
CA SER A 40 3.04 -3.65 8.77
C SER A 40 1.77 -3.71 7.91
N ALA A 41 0.73 -4.29 8.48
CA ALA A 41 -0.62 -4.29 7.92
C ALA A 41 -1.63 -4.13 9.05
N MET A 42 -2.63 -3.28 8.83
CA MET A 42 -3.74 -3.07 9.73
C MET A 42 -5.02 -3.40 8.98
N VAL A 43 -5.74 -4.42 9.44
CA VAL A 43 -7.07 -4.75 8.92
C VAL A 43 -8.07 -3.80 9.57
N GLU A 44 -8.74 -2.97 8.78
CA GLU A 44 -9.74 -2.02 9.25
C GLU A 44 -11.14 -2.63 9.22
N SER A 45 -11.41 -3.53 8.27
CA SER A 45 -12.66 -4.29 8.17
C SER A 45 -12.46 -5.57 7.35
N ALA A 46 -13.53 -6.36 7.18
CA ALA A 46 -13.49 -7.56 6.33
C ALA A 46 -13.08 -7.28 4.87
N THR A 47 -13.23 -6.03 4.42
CA THR A 47 -13.00 -5.62 3.03
C THR A 47 -12.03 -4.44 2.89
N SER A 48 -11.35 -4.05 3.98
CA SER A 48 -10.41 -2.94 3.96
C SER A 48 -9.19 -3.19 4.84
N ALA A 49 -8.02 -2.86 4.31
CA ALA A 49 -6.76 -2.95 5.02
C ALA A 49 -5.82 -1.82 4.61
N ARG A 50 -4.94 -1.44 5.54
CA ARG A 50 -3.87 -0.48 5.33
C ARG A 50 -2.52 -1.18 5.43
N PHE A 51 -1.62 -0.93 4.49
CA PHE A 51 -0.30 -1.54 4.41
C PHE A 51 0.78 -0.47 4.54
N GLY A 52 1.81 -0.73 5.34
CA GLY A 52 2.99 0.12 5.42
C GLY A 52 3.99 -0.20 4.31
N LEU A 53 4.53 0.87 3.72
CA LEU A 53 5.61 0.80 2.75
C LEU A 53 6.83 1.55 3.28
N ARG A 54 7.99 0.93 3.14
CA ARG A 54 9.29 1.57 3.29
C ARG A 54 9.80 1.99 1.93
N CYS A 55 10.07 3.27 1.76
CA CYS A 55 10.60 3.81 0.51
C CYS A 55 12.03 4.30 0.70
N GLU A 56 12.74 4.55 -0.39
CA GLU A 56 14.10 5.11 -0.36
C GLU A 56 14.17 6.43 0.41
N ARG A 57 13.13 7.26 0.28
CA ARG A 57 13.02 8.59 0.89
C ARG A 57 11.74 8.73 1.71
N GLY A 58 11.55 7.85 2.69
CA GLY A 58 10.48 7.96 3.69
C GLY A 58 9.66 6.70 3.87
N ALA A 59 8.45 6.88 4.39
CA ALA A 59 7.48 5.81 4.60
C ALA A 59 6.11 6.24 4.09
N LEU A 60 5.37 5.29 3.51
CA LEU A 60 4.01 5.49 3.03
C LEU A 60 3.06 4.49 3.69
N SER A 61 1.79 4.83 3.69
CA SER A 61 0.67 3.94 3.96
C SER A 61 -0.15 3.81 2.68
N VAL A 62 -0.52 2.59 2.31
CA VAL A 62 -1.49 2.33 1.25
C VAL A 62 -2.75 1.73 1.86
N ALA A 63 -3.86 2.45 1.75
CA ALA A 63 -5.17 1.93 2.09
C ALA A 63 -5.77 1.24 0.86
N VAL A 64 -6.26 0.02 1.04
CA VAL A 64 -6.86 -0.80 0.00
C VAL A 64 -8.25 -1.22 0.46
N ARG A 65 -9.24 -1.03 -0.41
CA ARG A 65 -10.58 -1.61 -0.25
C ARG A 65 -10.82 -2.61 -1.36
N VAL A 66 -11.43 -3.73 -1.01
CA VAL A 66 -11.79 -4.79 -1.95
C VAL A 66 -13.30 -5.02 -1.93
N ASP A 67 -13.83 -5.50 -3.04
CA ASP A 67 -15.17 -6.08 -3.08
C ASP A 67 -15.13 -7.58 -2.77
N THR A 68 -16.16 -8.12 -2.11
CA THR A 68 -16.22 -9.55 -1.74
C THR A 68 -17.02 -10.40 -2.72
N SER A 69 -17.22 -9.93 -3.94
CA SER A 69 -17.74 -10.75 -5.04
C SER A 69 -16.82 -11.95 -5.31
N PRO A 70 -17.32 -12.99 -6.02
CA PRO A 70 -16.55 -14.20 -6.34
C PRO A 70 -15.21 -13.95 -7.04
N ASP A 71 -15.08 -12.81 -7.74
CA ASP A 71 -13.83 -12.28 -8.29
C ASP A 71 -13.51 -11.00 -7.49
N PRO A 72 -12.74 -11.08 -6.39
CA PRO A 72 -12.51 -9.94 -5.51
C PRO A 72 -11.65 -8.89 -6.22
N LEU A 73 -12.18 -7.67 -6.32
CA LEU A 73 -11.53 -6.55 -7.00
C LEU A 73 -11.16 -5.47 -6.01
N ILE A 74 -9.99 -4.85 -6.17
CA ILE A 74 -9.69 -3.60 -5.47
C ILE A 74 -10.64 -2.52 -6.00
N THR A 75 -11.46 -1.95 -5.12
CA THR A 75 -12.42 -0.88 -5.45
C THR A 75 -11.92 0.50 -5.07
N SER A 76 -10.92 0.57 -4.19
CA SER A 76 -10.27 1.83 -3.83
C SER A 76 -8.82 1.58 -3.41
N LEU A 77 -7.94 2.49 -3.83
CA LEU A 77 -6.54 2.54 -3.42
C LEU A 77 -6.19 3.99 -3.12
N SER A 78 -5.64 4.25 -1.94
CA SER A 78 -5.20 5.59 -1.54
C SER A 78 -3.83 5.53 -0.90
N VAL A 79 -2.97 6.51 -1.21
CA VAL A 79 -1.59 6.56 -0.71
C VAL A 79 -1.42 7.79 0.17
N GLU A 80 -0.91 7.57 1.37
CA GLU A 80 -0.70 8.61 2.37
C GLU A 80 0.76 8.60 2.82
N GLU A 81 1.41 9.78 2.85
CA GLU A 81 2.76 9.92 3.42
C GLU A 81 2.69 9.76 4.93
N GLN A 82 3.50 8.85 5.49
CA GLN A 82 3.55 8.66 6.94
C GLN A 82 4.48 9.70 7.55
N THR A 83 3.92 10.88 7.81
CA THR A 83 4.65 11.96 8.50
C THR A 83 4.68 11.69 10.01
N GLY A 84 5.65 10.88 10.46
CA GLY A 84 6.07 10.82 11.87
C GLY A 84 5.63 9.59 12.69
N ALA A 85 6.57 9.14 13.54
CA ALA A 85 6.48 8.17 14.65
C ALA A 85 6.11 6.70 14.36
N ILE A 86 5.18 6.38 13.45
CA ILE A 86 4.65 5.00 13.38
C ILE A 86 5.57 4.04 12.61
N ALA A 87 6.44 4.56 11.74
CA ALA A 87 7.37 3.75 10.94
C ALA A 87 8.52 3.10 11.77
N TRP A 88 8.82 3.59 12.98
CA TRP A 88 9.94 3.05 13.79
C TRP A 88 9.49 2.05 14.86
N GLU A 89 8.24 2.12 15.33
CA GLU A 89 7.79 1.36 16.50
C GLU A 89 7.63 -0.14 16.21
N GLY A 90 7.32 -0.51 14.96
CA GLY A 90 7.31 -1.91 14.49
C GLY A 90 8.68 -2.59 14.55
N LEU A 91 9.79 -1.83 14.52
CA LEU A 91 11.14 -2.37 14.58
C LEU A 91 11.56 -2.76 16.01
N ARG A 92 11.07 -2.08 17.06
CA ARG A 92 11.43 -2.40 18.46
C ARG A 92 10.62 -3.56 19.04
N ALA A 93 9.42 -3.83 18.52
CA ALA A 93 8.58 -4.92 19.04
C ALA A 93 9.10 -6.33 18.70
N ARG A 94 9.90 -6.49 17.63
CA ARG A 94 10.42 -7.81 17.18
C ARG A 94 11.72 -8.26 17.85
N ALA A 95 12.29 -7.49 18.77
CA ALA A 95 13.55 -7.83 19.46
C ALA A 95 13.36 -8.49 20.84
N ARG A 96 12.20 -9.09 21.13
CA ARG A 96 12.00 -9.89 22.35
C ARG A 96 12.18 -11.38 22.02
N PRO A 97 13.34 -12.00 22.34
CA PRO A 97 13.45 -13.45 22.22
C PRO A 97 12.48 -14.08 23.21
N ALA A 98 11.53 -14.87 22.70
CA ALA A 98 10.68 -15.70 23.52
C ALA A 98 11.56 -16.70 24.29
N ARG A 99 11.73 -16.48 25.59
CA ARG A 99 12.29 -17.49 26.49
C ARG A 99 11.17 -18.44 26.85
N CYS A 100 11.20 -19.65 26.30
CA CYS A 100 10.44 -20.78 26.83
C CYS A 100 11.00 -21.15 28.20
N ARG A 101 10.12 -21.39 29.18
CA ARG A 101 10.43 -21.87 30.53
C ARG A 101 9.93 -23.30 30.66
#